data_AF-A0A9D5BE14-F1
#
_entry.id   AF-A0A9D5BE14-F1
#
_cell.length_a   1.000
_cell.length_b   1.000
_cell.length_c   1.000
_cell.angle_alpha   90.00
_cell.angle_beta   90.00
_cell.angle_gamma   90.00
#
_symmetry.space_group_name_H-M   'P 1'
#
loop_
_entity.id
_entity.type
_entity.pdbx_description
1 polymer ?
#
loop_
_entity_poly.entity_id
_entity_poly.type
_entity_poly.pdbx_seq_one_letter_code
_entity_poly.pdbx_strand_id
1 'polypeptide(L)'
;IHAEANKFAYQTGVKIAVAYGGAPIGQQLRVLERGVDILVATPGRLVDMIERERVSLKKIKYLALDEADRMLDMGFEHQIRNIVQQMNMPAPGARQTLLFSATFPDN
;
A
#
# COMPACT_ATOMS: atom_id res chain seq x y z
N ILE A 1 8.57 -1.73 -8.36
CA ILE A 1 7.65 -2.66 -7.66
C ILE A 1 6.53 -3.20 -8.57
N HIS A 2 5.55 -2.39 -9.01
CA HIS A 2 4.37 -2.88 -9.76
C HIS A 2 4.70 -3.70 -11.02
N ALA A 3 5.63 -3.24 -11.87
CA ALA A 3 6.02 -3.95 -13.08
C ALA A 3 6.64 -5.34 -12.79
N GLU A 4 7.52 -5.42 -11.79
CA GLU A 4 8.12 -6.70 -11.37
C GLU A 4 7.07 -7.65 -10.79
N ALA A 5 6.16 -7.14 -9.96
CA ALA A 5 5.08 -7.96 -9.40
C ALA A 5 4.22 -8.59 -10.50
N ASN A 6 3.93 -7.87 -11.59
CA ASN A 6 3.18 -8.40 -12.74
C ASN A 6 3.93 -9.53 -13.46
N LYS A 7 5.26 -9.49 -13.55
CA LYS A 7 6.05 -10.59 -14.13
C LYS A 7 5.90 -11.87 -13.31
N PHE A 8 5.97 -11.75 -11.98
CA PHE A 8 5.85 -12.90 -11.08
C PHE A 8 4.43 -13.44 -10.96
N ALA A 9 3.41 -12.60 -11.18
CA ALA A 9 2.01 -13.04 -11.21
C ALA A 9 1.56 -13.60 -12.57
N TYR A 10 2.45 -13.68 -13.56
CA TYR A 10 2.11 -14.26 -14.84
C TYR A 10 1.59 -15.69 -14.67
N GLN A 11 0.39 -15.95 -15.22
CA GLN A 11 -0.31 -17.24 -15.15
C GLN A 11 -0.69 -17.74 -13.74
N THR A 12 -0.68 -16.90 -12.70
CA THR A 12 -1.10 -17.30 -11.34
C THR A 12 -2.55 -16.94 -11.02
N GLY A 13 -3.17 -16.06 -11.81
CA GLY A 13 -4.50 -15.50 -11.54
C GLY A 13 -4.51 -14.37 -10.50
N VAL A 14 -3.37 -14.06 -9.87
CA VAL A 14 -3.21 -12.98 -8.90
C VAL A 14 -3.35 -11.63 -9.59
N LYS A 15 -4.25 -10.77 -9.09
CA LYS A 15 -4.52 -9.44 -9.63
C LYS A 15 -3.72 -8.38 -8.88
N ILE A 16 -3.00 -7.57 -9.64
CA ILE A 16 -2.13 -6.52 -9.10
C ILE A 16 -2.63 -5.17 -9.58
N ALA A 17 -2.65 -4.19 -8.67
CA ALA A 17 -2.96 -2.81 -8.99
C ALA A 17 -1.94 -1.85 -8.38
N VAL A 18 -1.92 -0.64 -8.92
CA VAL A 18 -1.07 0.46 -8.44
C VAL A 18 -1.91 1.70 -8.19
N ALA A 19 -1.66 2.41 -7.09
CA ALA A 19 -2.36 3.63 -6.71
C ALA A 19 -1.39 4.72 -6.25
N TYR A 20 -1.27 5.80 -7.01
CA TYR A 20 -0.36 6.90 -6.72
C TYR A 20 -0.93 8.27 -7.06
N GLY A 21 -0.45 9.31 -6.36
CA GLY A 21 -0.79 10.72 -6.58
C GLY A 21 -0.40 11.24 -7.97
N GLY A 22 -0.86 12.43 -8.36
CA GLY A 22 -0.51 13.06 -9.64
C GLY A 22 -1.17 12.46 -10.89
N ALA A 23 -1.96 11.38 -10.75
CA ALA A 23 -2.76 10.79 -11.82
C ALA A 23 -4.26 10.73 -11.45
N PRO A 24 -5.19 10.72 -12.42
CA PRO A 24 -6.63 10.68 -12.16
C PRO A 24 -7.06 9.48 -11.31
N ILE A 25 -7.73 9.75 -10.18
CA ILE A 25 -8.17 8.69 -9.25
C ILE A 25 -9.22 7.76 -9.87
N GLY A 26 -10.11 8.28 -10.73
CA GLY A 26 -11.22 7.51 -11.30
C GLY A 26 -10.77 6.29 -12.11
N GLN A 27 -9.65 6.39 -12.84
CA GLN A 27 -9.09 5.24 -13.56
C GLN A 27 -8.55 4.18 -12.59
N GLN A 28 -7.87 4.60 -11.53
CA GLN A 28 -7.33 3.69 -10.51
C GLN A 28 -8.48 2.98 -9.76
N LEU A 29 -9.56 3.69 -9.42
CA LEU A 29 -10.75 3.10 -8.78
C LEU A 29 -11.41 2.03 -9.66
N ARG A 30 -11.55 2.25 -10.96
CA ARG A 30 -12.11 1.26 -11.90
C ARG A 30 -11.26 -0.01 -11.98
N VAL A 31 -9.95 0.10 -11.82
CA VAL A 31 -9.06 -1.07 -11.74
C VAL A 31 -9.29 -1.83 -10.43
N LEU A 32 -9.38 -1.11 -9.31
CA LEU A 32 -9.63 -1.70 -7.98
C LEU A 32 -10.98 -2.44 -7.91
N GLU A 33 -12.03 -1.91 -8.56
CA GLU A 33 -13.36 -2.53 -8.63
C GLU A 33 -13.35 -3.94 -9.25
N ARG A 34 -12.35 -4.29 -10.07
CA ARG A 34 -12.22 -5.62 -10.68
C ARG A 34 -11.68 -6.68 -9.72
N GLY A 35 -11.40 -6.29 -8.47
CA GLY A 35 -10.75 -7.10 -7.45
C GLY A 35 -9.23 -7.01 -7.55
N VAL A 36 -8.57 -6.93 -6.40
CA VAL A 36 -7.12 -6.78 -6.27
C VAL A 36 -6.63 -7.62 -5.11
N ASP A 37 -5.58 -8.40 -5.37
CA ASP A 37 -4.91 -9.23 -4.38
C ASP A 37 -3.64 -8.55 -3.85
N ILE A 38 -2.91 -7.83 -4.73
CA ILE A 38 -1.72 -7.05 -4.37
C ILE A 38 -1.92 -5.59 -4.81
N LEU A 39 -1.86 -4.67 -3.84
CA LEU A 39 -1.93 -3.24 -4.09
C LEU A 39 -0.59 -2.58 -3.77
N VAL A 40 0.02 -1.94 -4.76
CA VAL A 40 1.19 -1.07 -4.58
C VAL A 40 0.69 0.37 -4.51
N ALA A 41 0.93 1.10 -3.42
CA ALA A 41 0.39 2.45 -3.30
C ALA A 41 1.32 3.44 -2.59
N THR A 42 1.23 4.72 -2.99
CA THR A 42 1.80 5.82 -2.20
C THR A 42 0.86 6.18 -1.05
N PRO A 43 1.35 6.52 0.16
CA PRO A 43 0.51 6.71 1.35
C PRO A 43 -0.67 7.68 1.14
N GLY A 44 -0.42 8.86 0.57
CA GLY A 44 -1.48 9.86 0.38
C GLY A 44 -2.63 9.39 -0.52
N ARG A 45 -2.33 8.67 -1.62
CA ARG A 45 -3.39 8.12 -2.50
C ARG A 45 -4.15 6.97 -1.83
N LEU A 46 -3.47 6.16 -1.03
CA LEU A 46 -4.12 5.07 -0.31
C LEU A 46 -5.11 5.61 0.74
N VAL A 47 -4.73 6.64 1.49
CA VAL A 47 -5.61 7.33 2.43
C VAL A 47 -6.89 7.83 1.72
N ASP A 48 -6.75 8.59 0.62
CA ASP A 48 -7.89 9.10 -0.16
C ASP A 48 -8.83 7.98 -0.64
N MET A 49 -8.29 6.82 -1.03
CA MET A 49 -9.10 5.67 -1.45
C MET A 49 -9.80 4.95 -0.30
N ILE A 50 -9.20 4.91 0.89
CA ILE A 50 -9.80 4.32 2.09
C ILE A 50 -10.90 5.23 2.63
N GLU A 51 -10.66 6.54 2.70
CA GLU A 51 -11.64 7.53 3.17
C GLU A 51 -12.88 7.58 2.27
N ARG A 52 -12.74 7.30 0.97
CA ARG A 52 -13.88 7.13 0.05
C ARG A 52 -14.56 5.76 0.14
N GLU A 53 -14.16 4.93 1.09
CA GLU A 53 -14.64 3.56 1.29
C GLU A 53 -14.46 2.64 0.07
N ARG A 54 -13.46 2.94 -0.78
CA ARG A 54 -13.18 2.17 -2.01
C ARG A 54 -12.16 1.06 -1.79
N VAL A 55 -11.38 1.16 -0.72
CA VAL A 55 -10.36 0.18 -0.31
C VAL A 55 -10.55 -0.12 1.18
N SER A 56 -10.41 -1.39 1.55
CA SER A 56 -10.46 -1.86 2.93
C SER A 56 -9.23 -2.69 3.24
N LEU A 57 -8.60 -2.43 4.40
CA LEU A 57 -7.39 -3.12 4.84
C LEU A 57 -7.65 -4.31 5.78
N LYS A 58 -8.93 -4.60 6.06
CA LYS A 58 -9.36 -5.60 7.07
C LYS A 58 -8.82 -7.01 6.86
N LYS A 59 -8.42 -7.36 5.63
CA LYS A 59 -7.95 -8.71 5.26
C LYS A 59 -6.47 -8.74 4.86
N ILE A 60 -5.72 -7.67 5.13
CA ILE A 60 -4.28 -7.63 4.84
C ILE A 60 -3.54 -8.67 5.70
N LYS A 61 -2.85 -9.59 5.02
CA LYS A 61 -1.95 -10.58 5.64
C LYS A 61 -0.48 -10.19 5.52
N TYR A 62 -0.14 -9.36 4.53
CA TYR A 62 1.23 -8.94 4.23
C TYR A 62 1.26 -7.43 4.04
N LEU A 63 2.15 -6.75 4.77
CA LEU A 63 2.48 -5.34 4.60
C LEU A 63 3.96 -5.24 4.28
N ALA A 64 4.32 -4.55 3.19
CA ALA A 64 5.70 -4.19 2.89
C ALA A 64 5.81 -2.66 2.79
N LEU A 65 6.77 -2.10 3.53
CA LEU A 65 7.15 -0.69 3.45
C LEU A 65 8.53 -0.62 2.80
N ASP A 66 8.60 -0.05 1.60
CA ASP A 66 9.83 0.09 0.82
C ASP A 66 10.29 1.55 0.79
N GLU A 67 11.59 1.79 0.79
CA GLU A 67 12.21 3.12 0.99
C GLU A 67 11.61 3.85 2.21
N ALA A 68 11.56 3.17 3.37
CA ALA A 68 10.90 3.68 4.57
C ALA A 68 11.49 5.00 5.08
N ASP A 69 12.82 5.13 5.08
CA ASP A 69 13.54 6.38 5.37
C ASP A 69 13.07 7.53 4.46
N ARG A 70 13.02 7.29 3.16
CA ARG A 70 12.58 8.31 2.20
C ARG A 70 11.13 8.72 2.42
N MET A 71 10.25 7.78 2.78
CA MET A 71 8.86 8.13 3.11
C MET A 71 8.79 9.05 4.33
N LEU A 72 9.65 8.87 5.34
CA LEU A 72 9.74 9.77 6.49
C LEU A 72 10.27 11.14 6.08
N ASP A 73 11.31 11.21 5.24
CA ASP A 73 11.86 12.47 4.71
C ASP A 73 10.82 13.26 3.91
N MET A 74 9.91 12.57 3.22
CA MET A 74 8.79 13.17 2.48
C MET A 74 7.62 13.59 3.39
N GLY A 75 7.71 13.36 4.70
CA GLY A 75 6.67 13.70 5.67
C GLY A 75 5.47 12.74 5.68
N PHE A 76 5.61 11.52 5.15
CA PHE A 76 4.52 10.54 5.12
C PHE A 76 4.30 9.78 6.43
N GLU A 77 5.06 10.07 7.48
CA GLU A 77 4.96 9.35 8.76
C GLU A 77 3.52 9.33 9.28
N HIS A 78 2.84 10.47 9.27
CA HIS A 78 1.48 10.58 9.79
C HIS A 78 0.49 9.73 8.98
N GLN A 79 0.56 9.78 7.64
CA GLN A 79 -0.29 8.94 6.79
C GLN A 79 0.00 7.45 6.99
N ILE A 80 1.27 7.05 7.08
CA ILE A 80 1.65 5.65 7.30
C ILE A 80 1.11 5.16 8.65
N ARG A 81 1.29 5.95 9.71
CA ARG A 81 0.77 5.64 11.04
C ARG A 81 -0.75 5.47 11.02
N ASN A 82 -1.47 6.38 10.37
CA ASN A 82 -2.91 6.30 10.19
C ASN A 82 -3.33 5.02 9.45
N ILE A 83 -2.73 4.74 8.29
CA ILE A 83 -2.98 3.53 7.50
C ILE A 83 -2.79 2.25 8.34
N VAL A 84 -1.68 2.18 9.08
CA VAL A 84 -1.25 0.95 9.76
C VAL A 84 -1.99 0.72 11.09
N GLN A 85 -2.36 1.80 11.80
CA GLN A 85 -2.88 1.73 13.17
C GLN A 85 -4.37 2.09 13.27
N GLN A 86 -4.91 2.92 12.38
CA GLN A 86 -6.24 3.50 12.51
C GLN A 86 -7.21 3.09 11.40
N MET A 87 -6.71 2.55 10.27
CA MET A 87 -7.53 2.17 9.10
C MET A 87 -7.88 0.67 9.01
N ASN A 88 -8.15 0.04 10.17
CA ASN A 88 -8.62 -1.35 10.29
C ASN A 88 -7.69 -2.44 9.72
N MET A 89 -6.40 -2.16 9.57
CA MET A 89 -5.42 -3.19 9.20
C MET A 89 -5.20 -4.17 10.38
N PRO A 90 -5.17 -5.50 10.18
CA PRO A 90 -4.90 -6.47 11.25
C PRO A 90 -3.56 -6.19 11.94
N ALA A 91 -3.50 -6.21 13.27
CA ALA A 91 -2.31 -5.82 14.06
C ALA A 91 -1.03 -6.62 13.72
N PRO A 92 0.18 -6.09 14.05
CA PRO A 92 1.41 -6.88 14.00
C PRO A 92 1.25 -8.23 14.72
N GLY A 93 1.75 -9.31 14.11
CA GLY A 93 1.55 -10.69 14.60
C GLY A 93 0.34 -11.39 13.98
N ALA A 94 -0.74 -10.66 13.64
CA ALA A 94 -1.83 -11.17 12.81
C ALA A 94 -1.57 -10.98 11.29
N ARG A 95 -0.69 -10.03 10.96
CA ARG A 95 -0.11 -9.83 9.62
C ARG A 95 1.42 -9.96 9.69
N GLN A 96 2.03 -10.39 8.59
CA GLN A 96 3.47 -10.29 8.39
C GLN A 96 3.80 -8.88 7.88
N THR A 97 4.76 -8.21 8.52
CA THR A 97 5.21 -6.87 8.14
C THR A 97 6.69 -6.93 7.75
N LEU A 98 7.04 -6.36 6.60
CA LEU A 98 8.41 -6.20 6.12
C LEU A 98 8.71 -4.71 5.97
N LEU A 99 9.89 -4.29 6.43
CA LEU A 99 10.38 -2.92 6.33
C LEU A 99 11.73 -2.94 5.61
N PHE A 100 11.84 -2.16 4.55
CA PHE A 100 13.04 -1.96 3.77
C PHE A 100 13.41 -0.48 3.80
N SER A 101 14.64 -0.19 4.17
CA SER A 101 15.17 1.16 4.34
C SER A 101 16.65 1.15 3.98
N ALA A 102 17.14 2.17 3.29
CA ALA A 102 18.56 2.28 2.98
C ALA A 102 19.37 2.72 4.20
N THR A 103 18.74 3.51 5.07
CA THR A 103 19.31 4.03 6.31
C THR A 103 18.47 3.61 7.52
N PHE A 104 19.10 3.59 8.70
CA PHE A 104 18.43 3.35 9.97
C PHE A 104 18.80 4.48 10.94
N PRO A 105 18.09 5.62 10.87
CA PRO A 105 18.33 6.72 11.80
C PRO A 105 17.92 6.31 13.22
N ASP A 106 18.67 6.74 14.23
CA ASP A 106 18.49 6.36 15.64
C ASP A 106 17.26 7.00 16.33
N ASN A 107 16.43 7.73 15.59
CA ASN A 107 15.30 8.48 16.14
C ASN A 107 14.10 7.58 16.45
#